data_AF-A0AAD6YFF8-F1
#
_entry.id   AF-A0AAD6YFF8-F1
#
_cell.length_a   1.000
_cell.length_b   1.000
_cell.length_c   1.000
_cell.angle_alpha   90.00
_cell.angle_beta   90.00
_cell.angle_gamma   90.00
#
_symmetry.space_group_name_H-M   'P 1'
#
loop_
_entity.id
_entity.type
_entity.pdbx_description
1 polymer ?
#
loop_
_entity_poly.entity_id
_entity_poly.type
_entity_poly.pdbx_seq_one_letter_code
_entity_poly.pdbx_strand_id
1 'polypeptide(L)'
;MLPLFRCFLQSTTLRPTRSACCTQFQPYSTPRPLGARIWSRKDAGVRPSFRTQFCRPYYLYSNTPRPASLGSRIWFRKDGTPRSKLRGLVMGLVYATWTTLLALEALDYEHYLLSTLVYIQRVDYDYTTVEFAEFSEAMTYFEDLCGYFCNGDVLPELLASFFRDIVALESARETVHATVRDAARAVHDLLAQSKGADATETAVLVITILDEAMMGLIELTEEASGDETDKMLRIKRLKDQMTPKEASKGYEVLG
;
A
#
# COMPACT_ATOMS: atom_id res chain seq x y z
N MET A 1 7.01 3.01 -7.63
CA MET A 1 5.92 3.02 -6.62
C MET A 1 6.39 3.80 -5.38
N LEU A 2 6.61 5.10 -5.50
CA LEU A 2 7.07 5.97 -4.40
C LEU A 2 6.20 7.25 -4.17
N PRO A 3 4.99 7.48 -4.74
CA PRO A 3 4.34 8.80 -4.63
C PRO A 3 3.53 9.04 -3.32
N LEU A 4 3.67 8.21 -2.28
CA LEU A 4 2.89 8.37 -1.02
C LEU A 4 3.70 8.94 0.16
N PHE A 5 5.01 9.18 0.00
CA PHE A 5 5.91 9.43 1.13
C PHE A 5 5.79 10.81 1.79
N ARG A 6 5.16 11.81 1.17
CA ARG A 6 5.07 13.17 1.76
C ARG A 6 3.73 13.58 2.36
N CYS A 7 2.64 12.85 2.10
CA CYS A 7 1.30 13.27 2.53
C CYS A 7 0.81 12.67 3.86
N PHE A 8 1.47 11.63 4.40
CA PHE A 8 0.93 10.92 5.57
C PHE A 8 1.44 11.41 6.94
N LEU A 9 2.50 12.22 6.98
CA LEU A 9 3.08 12.71 8.25
C LEU A 9 2.31 13.88 8.91
N GLN A 10 1.21 14.37 8.32
CA GLN A 10 0.46 15.51 8.85
C GLN A 10 -0.85 15.18 9.57
N SER A 11 -1.23 13.90 9.73
CA SER A 11 -2.57 13.55 10.25
C SER A 11 -2.59 12.42 11.29
N THR A 12 -1.76 12.49 12.34
CA THR A 12 -1.91 11.59 13.50
C THR A 12 -1.80 12.34 14.83
N THR A 13 -2.76 13.23 15.08
CA THR A 13 -3.19 13.55 16.45
C THR A 13 -4.67 13.30 16.57
N LEU A 14 -5.10 12.10 16.99
CA LEU A 14 -6.40 11.91 17.65
C LEU A 14 -6.42 10.57 18.40
N ARG A 15 -6.61 10.69 19.72
CA ARG A 15 -6.68 9.62 20.73
C ARG A 15 -7.85 8.65 20.47
N PRO A 16 -7.76 7.37 20.87
CA PRO A 16 -8.92 6.48 20.88
C PRO A 16 -9.67 6.60 22.21
N THR A 17 -10.97 6.92 22.15
CA THR A 17 -11.90 6.64 23.25
C THR A 17 -12.51 5.26 23.05
N ARG A 18 -12.27 4.39 24.04
CA ARG A 18 -12.90 3.07 24.17
C ARG A 18 -14.41 3.25 24.41
N SER A 19 -15.22 2.57 23.61
CA SER A 19 -16.61 2.28 23.96
C SER A 19 -16.93 0.85 23.55
N ALA A 20 -17.00 -0.02 24.55
CA ALA A 20 -17.49 -1.38 24.43
C ALA A 20 -19.00 -1.38 24.12
N CYS A 21 -19.41 -2.07 23.05
CA CYS A 21 -20.81 -2.41 22.84
C CYS A 21 -20.94 -3.93 22.89
N CYS A 22 -21.34 -4.42 24.08
CA CYS A 22 -21.84 -5.76 24.28
C CYS A 22 -23.20 -5.87 23.60
N THR A 23 -23.29 -6.65 22.52
CA THR A 23 -24.57 -7.07 21.96
C THR A 23 -24.77 -8.55 22.26
N GLN A 24 -25.58 -8.82 23.28
CA GLN A 24 -26.05 -10.16 23.64
C GLN A 24 -26.85 -10.76 22.48
N PHE A 25 -26.41 -11.92 21.98
CA PHE A 25 -27.21 -12.78 21.12
C PHE A 25 -28.07 -13.71 22.00
N GLN A 26 -29.39 -13.56 21.93
CA GLN A 26 -30.32 -14.62 22.38
C GLN A 26 -30.66 -15.54 21.18
N PRO A 27 -30.58 -16.87 21.32
CA PRO A 27 -31.04 -17.80 20.30
C PRO A 27 -32.55 -18.06 20.41
N TYR A 28 -33.27 -17.87 19.30
CA TYR A 28 -34.67 -18.27 19.17
C TYR A 28 -34.79 -19.80 19.00
N SER A 29 -35.66 -20.39 19.82
CA SER A 29 -36.12 -21.78 19.76
C SER A 29 -36.92 -22.08 18.48
N THR A 30 -36.57 -23.16 17.77
CA THR A 30 -37.32 -23.70 16.64
C THR A 30 -38.45 -24.64 17.12
N PRO A 31 -39.68 -24.53 16.60
CA PRO A 31 -40.69 -25.57 16.79
C PRO A 31 -40.57 -26.66 15.71
N ARG A 32 -40.50 -27.91 16.16
CA ARG A 32 -40.72 -29.12 15.33
C ARG A 32 -42.21 -29.25 14.97
N PRO A 33 -42.53 -29.81 13.79
CA PRO A 33 -43.73 -30.62 13.64
C PRO A 33 -43.40 -32.08 13.34
N LEU A 34 -44.01 -32.95 14.14
CA LEU A 34 -44.18 -34.39 13.94
C LEU A 34 -45.18 -34.67 12.81
N GLY A 35 -45.03 -35.82 12.14
CA GLY A 35 -46.18 -36.66 11.80
C GLY A 35 -46.57 -36.78 10.33
N ALA A 36 -45.92 -37.73 9.65
CA ALA A 36 -46.46 -38.74 8.74
C ALA A 36 -47.78 -38.50 7.99
N ARG A 37 -47.75 -38.75 6.67
CA ARG A 37 -48.63 -39.79 6.08
C ARG A 37 -48.16 -40.29 4.71
N ILE A 38 -47.93 -41.60 4.66
CA ILE A 38 -47.75 -42.43 3.47
C ILE A 38 -49.13 -42.62 2.82
N TRP A 39 -49.24 -42.36 1.52
CA TRP A 39 -50.26 -42.99 0.66
C TRP A 39 -49.64 -43.33 -0.70
N SER A 40 -49.54 -44.63 -0.94
CA SER A 40 -49.27 -45.25 -2.22
C SER A 40 -50.58 -45.37 -2.99
N ARG A 41 -50.64 -44.90 -4.24
CA ARG A 41 -51.56 -45.43 -5.25
C ARG A 41 -51.05 -45.08 -6.65
N LYS A 42 -50.72 -46.13 -7.40
CA LYS A 42 -50.67 -46.12 -8.87
C LYS A 42 -52.12 -46.08 -9.37
N ASP A 43 -52.42 -45.22 -10.35
CA ASP A 43 -53.00 -45.64 -11.63
C ASP A 43 -53.33 -44.45 -12.54
N ALA A 44 -53.01 -44.67 -13.82
CA ALA A 44 -53.66 -44.21 -15.04
C ALA A 44 -54.17 -42.75 -15.15
N GLY A 45 -53.44 -41.98 -15.97
CA GLY A 45 -54.01 -41.49 -17.23
C GLY A 45 -55.27 -40.63 -17.19
N VAL A 46 -55.17 -39.42 -16.62
CA VAL A 46 -55.96 -38.26 -17.05
C VAL A 46 -55.04 -37.06 -16.91
N ARG A 47 -54.83 -36.26 -17.97
CA ARG A 47 -54.17 -34.95 -17.88
C ARG A 47 -55.20 -33.95 -17.36
N PRO A 48 -55.09 -33.42 -16.13
CA PRO A 48 -55.80 -32.21 -15.79
C PRO A 48 -54.91 -31.04 -16.21
N SER A 49 -55.44 -30.11 -16.98
CA SER A 49 -54.84 -28.79 -17.16
C SER A 49 -54.92 -28.04 -15.82
N PHE A 50 -54.06 -28.41 -14.88
CA PHE A 50 -53.82 -27.63 -13.69
C PHE A 50 -53.01 -26.40 -14.09
N ARG A 51 -53.73 -25.38 -14.55
CA ARG A 51 -53.42 -24.00 -14.17
C ARG A 51 -53.70 -23.89 -12.67
N THR A 52 -52.90 -24.57 -11.86
CA THR A 52 -52.73 -24.20 -10.45
C THR A 52 -52.08 -22.83 -10.48
N GLN A 53 -52.92 -21.81 -10.52
CA GLN A 53 -52.63 -20.55 -9.88
C GLN A 53 -52.28 -20.91 -8.44
N PHE A 54 -50.99 -21.12 -8.18
CA PHE A 54 -50.49 -21.03 -6.82
C PHE A 54 -50.84 -19.61 -6.37
N CYS A 55 -51.98 -19.47 -5.71
CA CYS A 55 -52.23 -18.38 -4.79
C CYS A 55 -51.08 -18.46 -3.79
N ARG A 56 -50.00 -17.73 -4.06
CA ARG A 56 -48.97 -17.51 -3.08
C ARG A 56 -49.72 -16.92 -1.89
N PRO A 57 -49.68 -17.54 -0.70
CA PRO A 57 -50.12 -16.83 0.48
C PRO A 57 -49.26 -15.59 0.54
N TYR A 58 -49.87 -14.44 0.26
CA TYR A 58 -49.29 -13.17 0.64
C TYR A 58 -49.26 -13.23 2.15
N TYR A 59 -48.15 -13.71 2.70
CA TYR A 59 -47.82 -13.44 4.08
C TYR A 59 -47.99 -11.93 4.22
N LEU A 60 -48.97 -11.52 5.03
CA LEU A 60 -49.06 -10.19 5.62
C LEU A 60 -47.77 -9.99 6.41
N TYR A 61 -46.68 -9.73 5.70
CA TYR A 61 -45.51 -9.11 6.28
C TYR A 61 -46.03 -7.77 6.76
N SER A 62 -46.14 -7.63 8.08
CA SER A 62 -46.23 -6.33 8.72
C SER A 62 -45.21 -5.44 8.00
N ASN A 63 -45.70 -4.39 7.33
CA ASN A 63 -44.87 -3.42 6.64
C ASN A 63 -44.03 -2.73 7.71
N THR A 64 -42.92 -3.35 8.10
CA THR A 64 -41.95 -2.71 8.97
C THR A 64 -41.38 -1.56 8.15
N PRO A 65 -41.67 -0.30 8.52
CA PRO A 65 -41.19 0.84 7.76
C PRO A 65 -39.68 0.78 7.74
N ARG A 66 -39.11 1.03 6.56
CA ARG A 66 -37.66 0.93 6.38
C ARG A 66 -36.95 1.91 7.34
N PRO A 67 -35.82 1.53 7.96
CA PRO A 67 -35.04 2.48 8.75
C PRO A 67 -34.72 3.74 7.93
N ALA A 68 -34.74 4.91 8.57
CA ALA A 68 -34.48 6.19 7.93
C ALA A 68 -32.99 6.43 7.64
N SER A 69 -32.22 5.37 7.36
CA SER A 69 -30.79 5.46 7.01
C SER A 69 -30.59 5.55 5.50
N LEU A 70 -29.49 6.16 5.05
CA LEU A 70 -29.11 6.19 3.64
C LEU A 70 -28.78 4.79 3.11
N GLY A 71 -28.09 3.95 3.89
CA GLY A 71 -27.89 2.53 3.57
C GLY A 71 -29.23 1.82 3.37
N SER A 72 -30.22 2.17 4.20
CA SER A 72 -31.64 1.94 3.97
C SER A 72 -32.07 1.90 2.51
N ARG A 73 -31.80 3.05 1.86
CA ARG A 73 -32.23 3.47 0.51
C ARG A 73 -31.74 2.51 -0.55
N ILE A 74 -30.56 1.98 -0.32
CA ILE A 74 -29.83 1.18 -1.29
C ILE A 74 -30.25 -0.29 -1.15
N TRP A 75 -30.37 -0.79 0.08
CA TRP A 75 -30.54 -2.23 0.36
C TRP A 75 -31.98 -2.72 0.39
N PHE A 76 -32.98 -1.86 0.69
CA PHE A 76 -34.38 -2.29 0.78
C PHE A 76 -35.33 -1.43 -0.08
N ARG A 77 -36.38 -2.08 -0.61
CA ARG A 77 -37.48 -1.42 -1.34
C ARG A 77 -38.27 -0.51 -0.40
N LYS A 78 -39.16 0.33 -0.98
CA LYS A 78 -40.09 1.15 -0.18
C LYS A 78 -40.97 0.30 0.74
N ASP A 79 -41.27 -0.93 0.30
CA ASP A 79 -42.08 -1.91 1.03
C ASP A 79 -41.30 -2.66 2.13
N GLY A 80 -40.09 -2.22 2.50
CA GLY A 80 -39.26 -2.86 3.52
C GLY A 80 -38.63 -4.20 3.10
N THR A 81 -39.07 -4.81 1.99
CA THR A 81 -38.49 -6.06 1.48
C THR A 81 -37.06 -5.84 0.94
N PRO A 82 -36.10 -6.73 1.25
CA PRO A 82 -34.73 -6.61 0.77
C PRO A 82 -34.71 -6.68 -0.76
N ARG A 83 -34.02 -5.71 -1.39
CA ARG A 83 -33.96 -5.59 -2.85
C ARG A 83 -33.01 -6.66 -3.40
N SER A 84 -33.54 -7.83 -3.78
CA SER A 84 -32.83 -8.99 -4.37
C SER A 84 -31.49 -9.34 -3.71
N LYS A 85 -31.43 -10.45 -2.97
CA LYS A 85 -30.22 -10.95 -2.27
C LYS A 85 -28.96 -10.93 -3.15
N LEU A 86 -29.11 -11.16 -4.46
CA LEU A 86 -28.02 -11.12 -5.45
C LEU A 86 -27.34 -9.75 -5.57
N ARG A 87 -28.08 -8.64 -5.61
CA ARG A 87 -27.48 -7.29 -5.72
C ARG A 87 -26.66 -6.94 -4.49
N GLY A 88 -27.15 -7.34 -3.33
CA GLY A 88 -26.43 -7.16 -2.08
C GLY A 88 -25.15 -7.97 -2.02
N LEU A 89 -25.19 -9.21 -2.49
CA LEU A 89 -24.01 -10.07 -2.61
C LEU A 89 -22.97 -9.47 -3.57
N VAL A 90 -23.39 -8.96 -4.73
CA VAL A 90 -22.48 -8.31 -5.69
C VAL A 90 -21.82 -7.07 -5.07
N MET A 91 -22.58 -6.19 -4.43
CA MET A 91 -21.99 -5.01 -3.76
C MET A 91 -21.07 -5.38 -2.61
N GLY A 92 -21.41 -6.42 -1.84
CA GLY A 92 -20.56 -6.94 -0.78
C GLY A 92 -19.25 -7.51 -1.31
N LEU A 93 -19.29 -8.24 -2.43
CA LEU A 93 -18.08 -8.74 -3.10
C LEU A 93 -17.20 -7.60 -3.59
N VAL A 94 -17.77 -6.59 -4.27
CA VAL A 94 -17.02 -5.42 -4.75
C VAL A 94 -16.34 -4.68 -3.60
N TYR A 95 -17.07 -4.45 -2.50
CA TYR A 95 -16.51 -3.80 -1.32
C TYR A 95 -15.41 -4.64 -0.68
N ALA A 96 -15.63 -5.95 -0.52
CA ALA A 96 -14.61 -6.86 0.02
C ALA A 96 -13.35 -6.86 -0.85
N THR A 97 -13.48 -6.99 -2.17
CA THR A 97 -12.35 -6.93 -3.10
C THR A 97 -11.60 -5.61 -3.03
N TRP A 98 -12.33 -4.49 -2.92
CA TRP A 98 -11.72 -3.17 -2.76
C TRP A 98 -10.91 -3.08 -1.45
N THR A 99 -11.49 -3.52 -0.34
CA THR A 99 -10.80 -3.50 0.96
C THR A 99 -9.59 -4.44 0.99
N THR A 100 -9.65 -5.59 0.34
CA THR A 100 -8.50 -6.50 0.25
C THR A 100 -7.38 -5.92 -0.60
N LEU A 101 -7.71 -5.18 -1.67
CA LEU A 101 -6.70 -4.50 -2.48
C LEU A 101 -5.96 -3.43 -1.67
N LEU A 102 -6.68 -2.61 -0.90
CA LEU A 102 -6.06 -1.62 0.00
C LEU A 102 -5.19 -2.27 1.09
N ALA A 103 -5.62 -3.41 1.63
CA ALA A 103 -4.84 -4.15 2.61
C ALA A 103 -3.57 -4.77 2.02
N LEU A 104 -3.64 -5.26 0.78
CA LEU A 104 -2.47 -5.76 0.05
C LEU A 104 -1.46 -4.64 -0.21
N GLU A 105 -1.92 -3.46 -0.65
CA GLU A 105 -1.04 -2.31 -0.88
C GLU A 105 -0.33 -1.87 0.40
N ALA A 106 -1.04 -1.82 1.54
CA ALA A 106 -0.43 -1.50 2.83
C ALA A 106 0.61 -2.54 3.27
N LEU A 107 0.30 -3.83 3.06
CA LEU A 107 1.22 -4.93 3.39
C LEU A 107 2.47 -4.91 2.50
N ASP A 108 2.31 -4.67 1.20
CA ASP A 108 3.43 -4.58 0.26
C ASP A 108 4.35 -3.40 0.62
N TYR A 109 3.77 -2.29 1.06
CA TYR A 109 4.52 -1.12 1.52
C TYR A 109 5.33 -1.40 2.79
N GLU A 110 4.71 -1.98 3.82
CA GLU A 110 5.43 -2.36 5.05
C GLU A 110 6.51 -3.39 4.76
N HIS A 111 6.22 -4.35 3.88
CA HIS A 111 7.20 -5.36 3.47
C HIS A 111 8.40 -4.74 2.75
N TYR A 112 8.14 -3.77 1.85
CA TYR A 112 9.19 -3.00 1.19
C TYR A 112 10.06 -2.24 2.19
N LEU A 113 9.47 -1.52 3.14
CA LEU A 113 10.22 -0.79 4.18
C LEU A 113 11.11 -1.71 5.01
N LEU A 114 10.54 -2.82 5.51
CA LEU A 114 11.28 -3.77 6.35
C LEU A 114 12.40 -4.47 5.58
N SER A 115 12.16 -4.86 4.34
CA SER A 115 13.19 -5.48 3.51
C SER A 115 14.31 -4.51 3.14
N THR A 116 13.98 -3.23 2.91
CA THR A 116 14.97 -2.15 2.73
C THR A 116 15.82 -1.99 4.00
N LEU A 117 15.18 -1.92 5.17
CA LEU A 117 15.89 -1.76 6.45
C LEU A 117 16.82 -2.94 6.73
N VAL A 118 16.37 -4.17 6.49
CA VAL A 118 17.21 -5.37 6.67
C VAL A 118 18.43 -5.35 5.75
N TYR A 119 18.25 -4.91 4.51
CA TYR A 119 19.37 -4.75 3.59
C TYR A 119 20.37 -3.71 4.11
N ILE A 120 19.88 -2.53 4.51
CA ILE A 120 20.75 -1.44 4.99
C ILE A 120 21.48 -1.85 6.27
N GLN A 121 20.81 -2.53 7.20
CA GLN A 121 21.45 -3.09 8.39
C GLN A 121 22.53 -4.12 8.03
N ARG A 122 22.31 -4.92 7.00
CA ARG A 122 23.32 -5.89 6.52
C ARG A 122 24.53 -5.18 5.95
N VAL A 123 24.34 -4.15 5.12
CA VAL A 123 25.43 -3.34 4.59
C VAL A 123 26.16 -2.64 5.75
N ASP A 124 25.44 -1.96 6.64
CA ASP A 124 26.03 -1.26 7.78
C ASP A 124 26.86 -2.17 8.71
N TYR A 125 26.43 -3.42 8.89
CA TYR A 125 27.17 -4.41 9.66
C TYR A 125 28.60 -4.63 9.11
N ASP A 126 28.75 -4.67 7.78
CA ASP A 126 30.03 -4.89 7.12
C ASP A 126 30.98 -3.68 7.26
N TYR A 127 30.45 -2.49 7.58
CA TYR A 127 31.20 -1.22 7.67
C TYR A 127 31.32 -0.66 9.09
N THR A 128 31.00 -1.45 10.13
CA THR A 128 31.02 -1.04 11.55
C THR A 128 32.34 -0.47 12.09
N THR A 129 33.46 -0.69 11.39
CA THR A 129 34.81 -0.23 11.82
C THR A 129 35.40 0.85 10.92
N VAL A 130 34.70 1.24 9.86
CA VAL A 130 35.22 2.17 8.85
C VAL A 130 35.01 3.61 9.32
N GLU A 131 36.11 4.32 9.56
CA GLU A 131 36.06 5.77 9.73
C GLU A 131 35.90 6.38 8.34
N PHE A 132 34.73 6.94 8.01
CA PHE A 132 34.37 7.57 6.72
C PHE A 132 35.22 8.82 6.36
N ALA A 133 36.50 8.84 6.71
CA ALA A 133 37.48 9.87 6.47
C ALA A 133 38.04 9.81 5.04
N GLU A 134 38.09 8.65 4.42
CA GLU A 134 38.51 8.52 3.01
C GLU A 134 37.31 8.65 2.07
N PHE A 135 37.48 9.40 0.98
CA PHE A 135 36.45 9.62 -0.02
C PHE A 135 36.04 8.33 -0.74
N SER A 136 37.02 7.49 -1.10
CA SER A 136 36.82 6.23 -1.82
C SER A 136 35.91 5.29 -1.01
N GLU A 137 36.24 5.07 0.26
CA GLU A 137 35.50 4.20 1.18
C GLU A 137 34.10 4.73 1.48
N ALA A 138 33.95 6.05 1.69
CA ALA A 138 32.66 6.67 1.91
C ALA A 138 31.74 6.52 0.68
N MET A 139 32.28 6.69 -0.53
CA MET A 139 31.54 6.50 -1.78
C MET A 139 31.13 5.04 -2.00
N THR A 140 32.02 4.07 -1.78
CA THR A 140 31.67 2.65 -1.95
C THR A 140 30.59 2.21 -0.97
N TYR A 141 30.68 2.65 0.28
CA TYR A 141 29.64 2.39 1.28
C TYR A 141 28.29 2.97 0.85
N PHE A 142 28.28 4.22 0.38
CA PHE A 142 27.04 4.88 -0.05
C PHE A 142 26.45 4.25 -1.32
N GLU A 143 27.29 3.85 -2.28
CA GLU A 143 26.87 3.07 -3.45
C GLU A 143 26.22 1.75 -3.03
N ASP A 144 26.83 1.02 -2.09
CA ASP A 144 26.29 -0.23 -1.53
C ASP A 144 24.94 0.03 -0.83
N LEU A 145 24.79 1.10 -0.05
CA LEU A 145 23.52 1.47 0.57
C LEU A 145 22.42 1.76 -0.48
N CYS A 146 22.78 2.45 -1.55
CA CYS A 146 21.85 2.78 -2.63
C CYS A 146 21.52 1.57 -3.53
N GLY A 147 22.36 0.53 -3.55
CA GLY A 147 22.21 -0.64 -4.42
C GLY A 147 20.87 -1.37 -4.27
N TYR A 148 20.27 -1.36 -3.09
CA TYR A 148 18.96 -1.98 -2.85
C TYR A 148 17.82 -1.37 -3.66
N PHE A 149 17.85 -0.05 -3.87
CA PHE A 149 16.83 0.65 -4.66
C PHE A 149 16.90 0.24 -6.15
N CYS A 150 17.96 -0.46 -6.55
CA CYS A 150 18.28 -0.78 -7.94
C CYS A 150 18.06 -2.25 -8.33
N ASN A 151 17.32 -3.05 -7.55
CA ASN A 151 17.04 -4.47 -7.83
C ASN A 151 16.19 -4.76 -9.10
N GLY A 152 16.14 -3.87 -10.10
CA GLY A 152 15.50 -4.09 -11.41
C GLY A 152 16.51 -4.01 -12.56
N ASP A 153 16.22 -4.65 -13.70
CA ASP A 153 17.20 -4.91 -14.77
C ASP A 153 17.90 -3.68 -15.41
N VAL A 154 17.32 -2.48 -15.29
CA VAL A 154 17.79 -1.27 -16.02
C VAL A 154 18.49 -0.26 -15.10
N LEU A 155 18.29 -0.36 -13.78
CA LEU A 155 18.70 0.66 -12.82
C LEU A 155 20.15 0.54 -12.30
N PRO A 156 20.76 -0.66 -12.18
CA PRO A 156 22.13 -0.84 -11.71
C PRO A 156 23.17 -0.15 -12.60
N GLU A 157 23.02 -0.28 -13.93
CA GLU A 157 23.97 0.34 -14.86
C GLU A 157 23.89 1.87 -14.83
N LEU A 158 22.67 2.41 -14.69
CA LEU A 158 22.45 3.85 -14.58
C LEU A 158 23.08 4.39 -13.29
N LEU A 159 22.84 3.73 -12.16
CA LEU A 159 23.40 4.12 -10.86
C LEU A 159 24.93 4.03 -10.86
N ALA A 160 25.49 2.93 -11.37
CA ALA A 160 26.95 2.75 -11.48
C ALA A 160 27.59 3.76 -12.46
N SER A 161 26.88 4.18 -13.51
CA SER A 161 27.35 5.26 -14.39
C SER A 161 27.33 6.62 -13.67
N PHE A 162 26.29 6.87 -12.89
CA PHE A 162 26.14 8.11 -12.14
C PHE A 162 27.20 8.24 -11.03
N PHE A 163 27.48 7.17 -10.27
CA PHE A 163 28.56 7.20 -9.29
C PHE A 163 29.94 7.39 -9.93
N ARG A 164 30.17 6.82 -11.12
CA ARG A 164 31.39 7.11 -11.90
C ARG A 164 31.49 8.58 -12.29
N ASP A 165 30.38 9.20 -12.72
CA ASP A 165 30.34 10.62 -13.07
C ASP A 165 30.63 11.49 -11.83
N ILE A 166 30.10 11.14 -10.65
CA ILE A 166 30.39 11.80 -9.37
C ILE A 166 31.86 11.69 -8.99
N VAL A 167 32.45 10.49 -9.08
CA VAL A 167 33.86 10.30 -8.71
C VAL A 167 34.79 11.09 -9.64
N ALA A 168 34.38 11.30 -10.90
CA ALA A 168 35.12 12.10 -11.87
C ALA A 168 35.00 13.63 -11.65
N LEU A 169 34.09 14.09 -10.78
CA LEU A 169 33.87 15.50 -10.49
C LEU A 169 34.90 16.05 -9.50
N GLU A 170 36.07 16.43 -10.02
CA GLU A 170 37.15 17.01 -9.19
C GLU A 170 36.76 18.37 -8.58
N SER A 171 35.98 19.19 -9.29
CA SER A 171 35.59 20.54 -8.85
C SER A 171 34.67 20.55 -7.62
N ALA A 172 33.87 19.50 -7.44
CA ALA A 172 32.90 19.36 -6.35
C ALA A 172 33.25 18.23 -5.36
N ARG A 173 34.48 17.70 -5.43
CA ARG A 173 34.88 16.52 -4.67
C ARG A 173 34.71 16.65 -3.15
N GLU A 174 35.12 17.79 -2.59
CA GLU A 174 35.01 18.03 -1.14
C GLU A 174 33.54 18.10 -0.69
N THR A 175 32.68 18.75 -1.49
CA THR A 175 31.25 18.86 -1.21
C THR A 175 30.54 17.52 -1.35
N VAL A 176 30.86 16.73 -2.38
CA VAL A 176 30.35 15.36 -2.55
C VAL A 176 30.77 14.50 -1.36
N HIS A 177 32.05 14.54 -0.97
CA HIS A 177 32.54 13.78 0.17
C HIS A 177 31.82 14.16 1.46
N ALA A 178 31.63 15.45 1.71
CA ALA A 178 30.90 15.94 2.88
C ALA A 178 29.46 15.40 2.90
N THR A 179 28.72 15.55 1.80
CA THR A 179 27.33 15.06 1.69
C THR A 179 27.23 13.56 1.95
N VAL A 180 28.10 12.77 1.32
CA VAL A 180 28.09 11.31 1.46
C VAL A 180 28.48 10.87 2.86
N ARG A 181 29.53 11.48 3.43
CA ARG A 181 29.99 11.18 4.79
C ARG A 181 28.94 11.53 5.82
N ASP A 182 28.28 12.68 5.67
CA ASP A 182 27.28 13.15 6.63
C ASP A 182 26.02 12.28 6.55
N ALA A 183 25.61 11.85 5.35
CA ALA A 183 24.53 10.87 5.17
C ALA A 183 24.88 9.50 5.77
N ALA A 184 26.09 8.99 5.49
CA ALA A 184 26.58 7.72 6.02
C ALA A 184 26.59 7.71 7.56
N ARG A 185 27.10 8.79 8.17
CA ARG A 185 27.07 8.96 9.64
C ARG A 185 25.65 9.02 10.18
N ALA A 186 24.76 9.78 9.53
CA ALA A 186 23.38 9.90 9.96
C ALA A 186 22.67 8.54 9.94
N VAL A 187 22.89 7.72 8.91
CA VAL A 187 22.36 6.34 8.84
C VAL A 187 22.95 5.48 9.96
N HIS A 188 24.27 5.48 10.13
CA HIS A 188 24.93 4.68 11.16
C HIS A 188 24.47 5.04 12.58
N ASP A 189 24.41 6.34 12.89
CA ASP A 189 23.96 6.86 14.18
C ASP A 189 22.48 6.51 14.44
N LEU A 190 21.63 6.62 13.42
CA LEU A 190 20.22 6.27 13.49
C LEU A 190 20.04 4.77 13.77
N LEU A 191 20.77 3.91 13.07
CA LEU A 191 20.73 2.46 13.29
C LEU A 191 21.23 2.09 14.69
N ALA A 192 22.31 2.73 15.17
CA ALA A 192 22.84 2.52 16.51
C ALA A 192 21.82 2.89 17.60
N GLN A 193 21.06 3.96 17.39
CA GLN A 193 20.05 4.47 18.33
C GLN A 193 18.69 3.75 18.22
N SER A 194 18.42 3.05 17.11
CA SER A 194 17.12 2.43 16.81
C SER A 194 16.73 1.24 17.70
N LYS A 195 17.55 0.82 18.67
CA LYS A 195 17.25 -0.32 19.56
C LYS A 195 15.98 -0.06 20.37
N GLY A 196 14.89 -0.72 19.97
CA GLY A 196 13.58 -0.61 20.61
C GLY A 196 12.65 0.46 20.02
N ALA A 197 13.09 1.17 18.98
CA ALA A 197 12.22 2.02 18.16
C ALA A 197 11.35 1.17 17.22
N ASP A 198 10.30 1.76 16.65
CA ASP A 198 9.52 1.09 15.63
C ASP A 198 10.35 0.90 14.35
N ALA A 199 10.33 -0.33 13.82
CA ALA A 199 11.15 -0.69 12.67
C ALA A 199 10.67 0.02 11.39
N THR A 200 9.36 0.24 11.24
CA THR A 200 8.83 0.91 10.05
C THR A 200 9.16 2.40 10.06
N GLU A 201 9.05 3.07 11.21
CA GLU A 201 9.48 4.46 11.37
C GLU A 201 10.98 4.62 11.11
N THR A 202 11.80 3.71 11.64
CA THR A 202 13.25 3.71 11.42
C THR A 202 13.58 3.55 9.93
N ALA A 203 12.91 2.63 9.24
CA ALA A 203 13.09 2.41 7.81
C ALA A 203 12.78 3.68 6.99
N VAL A 204 11.67 4.35 7.29
CA VAL A 204 11.28 5.61 6.61
C VAL A 204 12.35 6.68 6.81
N LEU A 205 12.87 6.84 8.03
CA LEU A 205 13.91 7.83 8.32
C LEU A 205 15.21 7.54 7.58
N VAL A 206 15.67 6.29 7.57
CA VAL A 206 16.87 5.89 6.82
C VAL A 206 16.70 6.16 5.32
N ILE A 207 15.57 5.77 4.74
CA ILE A 207 15.28 5.99 3.32
C ILE A 207 15.27 7.50 3.01
N THR A 208 14.70 8.32 3.90
CA THR A 208 14.65 9.78 3.73
C THR A 208 16.06 10.39 3.73
N ILE A 209 16.95 9.95 4.63
CA ILE A 209 18.35 10.41 4.66
C ILE A 209 19.05 10.08 3.34
N LEU A 210 18.88 8.85 2.84
CA LEU A 210 19.47 8.42 1.57
C LEU A 210 18.89 9.20 0.38
N ASP A 211 17.58 9.42 0.33
CA ASP A 211 16.92 10.19 -0.72
C ASP A 211 17.38 11.65 -0.76
N GLU A 212 17.49 12.31 0.40
CA GLU A 212 17.99 13.68 0.51
C GLU A 212 19.45 13.81 0.06
N ALA A 213 20.31 12.89 0.50
CA ALA A 213 21.71 12.84 0.08
C ALA A 213 21.80 12.61 -1.44
N MET A 214 20.97 11.72 -1.97
CA MET A 214 20.98 11.39 -3.38
C MET A 214 20.52 12.57 -4.25
N MET A 215 19.47 13.27 -3.83
CA MET A 215 19.02 14.49 -4.48
C MET A 215 20.10 15.59 -4.45
N GLY A 216 20.80 15.75 -3.32
CA GLY A 216 21.91 16.71 -3.22
C GLY A 216 23.07 16.38 -4.15
N LEU A 217 23.41 15.09 -4.31
CA LEU A 217 24.42 14.64 -5.26
C LEU A 217 24.00 14.85 -6.73
N ILE A 218 22.72 14.66 -7.04
CA ILE A 218 22.15 14.96 -8.35
C ILE A 218 22.32 16.44 -8.68
N GLU A 219 21.96 17.33 -7.75
CA GLU A 219 22.09 18.78 -7.94
C GLU A 219 23.54 19.22 -8.16
N LEU A 220 24.48 18.69 -7.38
CA LEU A 220 25.92 18.94 -7.58
C LEU A 220 26.42 18.48 -8.95
N THR A 221 25.89 17.35 -9.44
CA THR A 221 26.23 16.84 -10.77
C THR A 221 25.62 17.69 -11.88
N GLU A 222 24.37 18.18 -11.72
CA GLU A 222 23.72 19.10 -12.67
C GLU A 222 24.49 20.42 -12.78
N GLU A 223 24.91 21.00 -11.65
CA GLU A 223 25.65 22.27 -11.62
C GLU A 223 27.03 22.19 -12.27
N ALA A 224 27.74 21.09 -12.04
CA ALA A 224 29.08 20.90 -12.58
C ALA A 224 29.10 20.37 -14.03
N SER A 225 27.97 19.84 -14.53
CA SER A 225 27.84 19.25 -15.87
C SER A 225 27.82 20.27 -17.01
N GLY A 226 27.67 21.57 -16.74
CA GLY A 226 28.01 22.72 -17.60
C GLY A 226 27.35 22.88 -18.98
N ASP A 227 27.24 21.83 -19.81
CA ASP A 227 26.63 21.83 -21.15
C ASP A 227 26.50 20.39 -21.78
N GLU A 228 26.83 19.32 -21.05
CA GLU A 228 26.71 17.95 -21.59
C GLU A 228 25.25 17.45 -21.59
N THR A 229 24.55 17.76 -22.68
CA THR A 229 23.14 17.41 -22.91
C THR A 229 22.81 15.93 -22.66
N ASP A 230 23.72 15.01 -22.99
CA ASP A 230 23.56 13.56 -22.75
C ASP A 230 23.64 13.19 -21.25
N LYS A 231 24.53 13.82 -20.49
CA LYS A 231 24.62 13.61 -19.03
C LYS A 231 23.43 14.24 -18.33
N MET A 232 23.04 15.44 -18.74
CA MET A 232 21.85 16.11 -18.22
C MET A 232 20.57 15.29 -18.46
N LEU A 233 20.42 14.62 -19.61
CA LEU A 233 19.29 13.72 -19.88
C LEU A 233 19.30 12.48 -18.97
N ARG A 234 20.47 11.94 -18.62
CA ARG A 234 20.60 10.79 -17.71
C ARG A 234 20.29 11.19 -16.27
N ILE A 235 20.85 12.31 -15.81
CA ILE A 235 20.59 12.86 -14.48
C ILE A 235 19.11 13.17 -14.33
N LYS A 236 18.49 13.77 -15.36
CA LYS A 236 17.04 14.01 -15.40
C LYS A 236 16.22 12.72 -15.34
N ARG A 237 16.65 11.64 -16.01
CA ARG A 237 16.00 10.32 -15.88
C ARG A 237 16.13 9.75 -14.48
N LEU A 238 17.30 9.88 -13.85
CA LEU A 238 17.53 9.45 -12.46
C LEU A 238 16.63 10.25 -11.51
N LYS A 239 16.59 11.57 -11.67
CA LYS A 239 15.73 12.50 -10.93
C LYS A 239 14.25 12.19 -11.12
N ASP A 240 13.77 11.96 -12.34
CA ASP A 240 12.38 11.59 -12.62
C ASP A 240 12.00 10.20 -12.04
N GLN A 241 12.98 9.32 -11.83
CA GLN A 241 12.76 8.01 -11.20
C GLN A 241 12.80 8.06 -9.68
N MET A 242 13.63 8.93 -9.09
CA MET A 242 13.72 9.14 -7.64
C MET A 242 12.64 10.08 -7.10
N THR A 243 12.26 11.09 -7.88
CA THR A 243 11.09 11.94 -7.62
C THR A 243 9.93 11.47 -8.51
N PRO A 244 9.11 10.49 -8.09
CA PRO A 244 7.91 10.19 -8.84
C PRO A 244 7.05 11.44 -8.85
N LYS A 245 6.90 12.07 -10.03
CA LYS A 245 5.84 13.05 -10.27
C LYS A 245 4.55 12.48 -9.70
N GLU A 246 3.80 13.34 -9.02
CA GLU A 246 2.43 13.11 -8.57
C GLU A 246 1.57 12.55 -9.72
N ALA A 247 1.65 11.25 -9.97
CA ALA A 247 0.79 10.54 -10.90
C ALA A 247 -0.55 10.28 -10.19
N SER A 248 -1.18 11.37 -9.74
CA SER A 248 -2.57 11.37 -9.36
C SER A 248 -3.38 11.90 -10.53
N LYS A 249 -4.42 11.15 -10.89
CA LYS A 249 -5.56 11.52 -11.76
C LYS A 249 -5.33 11.41 -13.27
N GLY A 250 -5.47 10.19 -13.77
CA GLY A 250 -5.65 9.94 -15.20
C GLY A 250 -6.33 8.62 -15.51
N TYR A 251 -7.29 8.16 -14.68
CA TYR A 251 -8.25 7.16 -15.15
C TYR A 251 -9.24 7.88 -16.08
N GLU A 252 -8.86 8.09 -17.34
CA GLU A 252 -9.84 8.28 -18.40
C GLU A 252 -10.59 6.96 -18.56
N VAL A 253 -11.76 6.92 -17.91
CA VAL A 253 -12.79 5.93 -18.19
C VAL A 253 -13.22 6.14 -19.64
N LEU A 254 -12.76 5.25 -20.53
CA LEU A 254 -13.30 5.13 -21.89
C LEU A 254 -14.81 4.84 -21.78
N GLY A 255 -15.60 5.84 -22.12
CA GLY A 255 -17.04 5.74 -22.37
C GLY A 255 -17.33 5.28 -23.79
#